data_AF-A0A4Q1IKT6-F1
#
_entry.id   AF-A0A4Q1IKT6-F1
#
_cell.length_a   1.000
_cell.length_b   1.000
_cell.length_c   1.000
_cell.angle_alpha   90.00
_cell.angle_beta   90.00
_cell.angle_gamma   90.00
#
_symmetry.space_group_name_H-M   'P 1'
#
loop_
_entity.id
_entity.type
_entity.pdbx_description
1 polymer ?
#
loop_
_entity_poly.entity_id
_entity_poly.type
_entity_poly.pdbx_seq_one_letter_code
_entity_poly.pdbx_strand_id
1 'polypeptide(L)'
;MYTEKWSYDWKGIRPQIKDSIIELDKYGELTSKSVGVAGITPQQWHRQNWIIENSKESELLKLTDFPSGTVKGIAYEGLLKKDYLKQYDLFKKVLNDTLTFVHYQSGCFSNGFMLSDYIISYKTIIENPELNQNPININLTDSEKKEIIKLMKKRKEKEGFYKEEYLKRLK
;
A
#
# COMPACT_ATOMS: atom_id res chain seq x y z
N MET A 1 -21.76 15.52 -4.36
CA MET A 1 -21.34 14.10 -4.33
C MET A 1 -20.48 13.92 -3.09
N TYR A 2 -20.88 13.10 -2.13
CA TYR A 2 -20.08 12.82 -0.93
C TYR A 2 -19.04 11.75 -1.26
N THR A 3 -17.79 11.92 -0.81
CA THR A 3 -16.78 10.85 -0.83
C THR A 3 -16.39 10.57 0.62
N GLU A 4 -16.20 9.30 0.99
CA GLU A 4 -15.76 8.90 2.34
C GLU A 4 -14.44 9.58 2.75
N LYS A 5 -13.66 10.05 1.77
CA LYS A 5 -12.41 10.79 1.96
C LYS A 5 -12.62 12.17 2.60
N TRP A 6 -13.79 12.79 2.42
CA TRP A 6 -14.08 14.14 2.93
C TRP A 6 -14.36 14.16 4.44
N SER A 7 -14.74 13.01 5.01
CA SER A 7 -15.00 12.86 6.45
C SER A 7 -13.86 12.19 7.20
N TYR A 8 -12.73 11.91 6.53
CA TYR A 8 -11.57 11.31 7.17
C TYR A 8 -11.02 12.20 8.31
N ASP A 9 -10.75 11.59 9.46
CA ASP A 9 -10.22 12.31 10.63
C ASP A 9 -8.72 12.63 10.45
N TRP A 10 -8.46 13.91 10.18
CA TRP A 10 -7.10 14.45 10.03
C TRP A 10 -6.41 14.77 11.36
N LYS A 11 -7.06 14.55 12.51
CA LYS A 11 -6.50 14.90 13.82
C LYS A 11 -5.14 14.21 14.02
N GLY A 12 -4.12 15.00 14.33
CA GLY A 12 -2.76 14.51 14.58
C GLY A 12 -2.02 14.05 13.31
N ILE A 13 -2.47 14.46 12.14
CA ILE A 13 -1.69 14.48 10.89
C ILE A 13 -1.27 15.92 10.64
N ARG A 14 0.02 16.17 10.44
CA ARG A 14 0.53 17.53 10.19
C ARG A 14 0.04 18.07 8.84
N PRO A 15 -0.18 19.39 8.69
CA PRO A 15 -0.71 20.00 7.46
C PRO A 15 0.06 19.60 6.19
N GLN A 16 1.40 19.67 6.21
CA GLN A 16 2.23 19.33 5.06
C GLN A 16 2.12 17.86 4.62
N ILE A 17 1.87 16.94 5.58
CA ILE A 17 1.62 15.53 5.29
C ILE A 17 0.23 15.39 4.67
N LYS A 18 -0.78 16.02 5.28
CA LYS A 18 -2.15 16.05 4.74
C LYS A 18 -2.19 16.57 3.30
N ASP A 19 -1.55 17.70 3.01
CA ASP A 19 -1.55 18.32 1.68
C ASP A 19 -0.91 17.37 0.65
N SER A 20 0.21 16.74 1.02
CA SER A 20 0.88 15.77 0.17
C SER A 20 0.04 14.51 -0.05
N ILE A 21 -0.72 14.06 0.94
CA ILE A 21 -1.62 12.91 0.83
C ILE A 21 -2.81 13.23 -0.08
N ILE A 22 -3.36 14.45 -0.01
CA ILE A 22 -4.44 14.89 -0.91
C ILE A 22 -3.95 14.88 -2.35
N GLU A 23 -2.76 15.41 -2.62
CA GLU A 23 -2.19 15.38 -3.97
C GLU A 23 -1.80 13.97 -4.44
N LEU A 24 -1.32 13.11 -3.54
CA LEU A 24 -1.05 11.70 -3.82
C LEU A 24 -2.35 10.98 -4.22
N ASP A 25 -3.43 11.20 -3.47
CA ASP A 25 -4.72 10.58 -3.71
C ASP A 25 -5.39 11.09 -4.99
N LYS A 26 -5.25 12.39 -5.29
CA LYS A 26 -5.75 13.00 -6.52
C LYS A 26 -5.07 12.39 -7.77
N TYR A 27 -3.78 12.07 -7.67
CA TYR A 27 -3.07 11.37 -8.74
C TYR A 27 -3.60 9.93 -8.93
N GLY A 28 -4.01 9.26 -7.84
CA GLY A 28 -4.83 8.05 -7.91
C GLY A 28 -4.06 6.73 -8.02
N GLU A 29 -2.76 6.75 -8.29
CA GLU A 29 -1.94 5.54 -8.41
C GLU A 29 -0.53 5.73 -7.81
N LEU A 30 0.12 4.60 -7.51
CA LEU A 30 1.51 4.54 -7.10
C LEU A 30 2.41 4.32 -8.32
N THR A 31 3.64 4.80 -8.27
CA THR A 31 4.54 4.75 -9.43
C THR A 31 5.94 4.31 -9.04
N SER A 32 6.61 3.58 -9.93
CA SER A 32 8.05 3.37 -9.84
C SER A 32 8.84 4.61 -10.28
N LYS A 33 10.17 4.52 -10.19
CA LYS A 33 11.09 5.62 -10.57
C LYS A 33 11.07 5.91 -12.07
N SER A 34 10.66 4.96 -12.91
CA SER A 34 10.70 5.12 -14.37
C SER A 34 9.39 4.61 -14.95
N VAL A 35 8.63 5.50 -15.59
CA VAL A 35 7.29 5.23 -16.13
C VAL A 35 7.20 5.71 -17.58
N GLY A 36 6.40 5.00 -18.38
CA GLY A 36 6.12 5.34 -19.78
C GLY A 36 7.26 5.04 -20.74
N VAL A 37 7.05 5.41 -22.01
CA VAL A 37 8.07 5.32 -23.06
C VAL A 37 9.20 6.30 -22.72
N ALA A 38 10.45 5.81 -22.75
CA ALA A 38 11.67 6.49 -22.30
C ALA A 38 11.92 6.58 -20.77
N GLY A 39 11.05 6.00 -19.93
CA GLY A 39 11.36 5.77 -18.51
C GLY A 39 11.55 7.04 -17.67
N ILE A 40 10.61 7.98 -17.78
CA ILE A 40 10.64 9.27 -17.08
C ILE A 40 10.28 9.07 -15.60
N THR A 41 10.96 9.80 -14.71
CA THR A 41 10.60 9.83 -13.29
C THR A 41 9.40 10.75 -13.06
N PRO A 42 8.24 10.21 -12.67
CA PRO A 42 7.04 11.03 -12.46
C PRO A 42 7.16 11.83 -11.15
N GLN A 43 6.54 13.01 -11.09
CA GLN A 43 6.44 13.78 -9.83
C GLN A 43 5.80 12.96 -8.70
N GLN A 44 4.89 12.05 -9.03
CA GLN A 44 4.28 11.12 -8.07
C GLN A 44 5.33 10.25 -7.36
N TRP A 45 6.41 9.84 -8.02
CA TRP A 45 7.50 9.09 -7.38
C TRP A 45 8.20 9.92 -6.30
N HIS A 46 8.49 11.18 -6.58
CA HIS A 46 9.08 12.10 -5.60
C HIS A 46 8.14 12.35 -4.41
N ARG A 47 6.83 12.50 -4.68
CA ARG A 47 5.81 12.68 -3.64
C ARG A 47 5.72 11.47 -2.70
N GLN A 48 5.70 10.26 -3.25
CA GLN A 48 5.68 9.01 -2.48
C GLN A 48 6.88 8.94 -1.52
N ASN A 49 8.10 9.19 -2.02
CA ASN A 49 9.30 9.16 -1.18
C ASN A 49 9.29 10.27 -0.13
N TRP A 50 8.91 11.49 -0.49
CA TRP A 50 8.83 12.59 0.46
C TRP A 50 7.87 12.29 1.61
N ILE A 51 6.70 11.70 1.32
CA ILE A 51 5.74 11.28 2.34
C ILE A 51 6.35 10.22 3.26
N ILE A 52 6.97 9.18 2.71
CA ILE A 52 7.60 8.11 3.50
C ILE A 52 8.70 8.67 4.41
N GLU A 53 9.58 9.52 3.87
CA GLU A 53 10.71 10.08 4.60
C GLU A 53 10.24 11.01 5.73
N ASN A 54 9.28 11.89 5.44
CA ASN A 54 8.92 12.99 6.33
C ASN A 54 7.77 12.68 7.29
N SER A 55 6.99 11.62 7.07
CA SER A 55 5.89 11.23 7.97
C SER A 55 6.41 10.56 9.24
N LYS A 56 5.74 10.84 10.36
CA LYS A 56 5.90 10.09 11.60
C LYS A 56 5.19 8.75 11.48
N GLU A 57 5.67 7.72 12.18
CA GLU A 57 4.99 6.43 12.26
C GLU A 57 3.53 6.57 12.71
N SER A 58 3.26 7.44 13.69
CA SER A 58 1.90 7.70 14.17
C SER A 58 0.97 8.29 13.10
N GLU A 59 1.52 9.03 12.14
CA GLU A 59 0.75 9.59 11.01
C GLU A 59 0.51 8.50 9.97
N LEU A 60 1.53 7.71 9.64
CA LEU A 60 1.40 6.58 8.72
C LEU A 60 0.42 5.53 9.25
N LEU A 61 0.44 5.23 10.55
CA LEU A 61 -0.53 4.33 11.19
C LEU A 61 -1.97 4.79 10.96
N LYS A 62 -2.26 6.08 11.13
CA LYS A 62 -3.59 6.62 10.85
C LYS A 62 -3.95 6.48 9.37
N LEU A 63 -3.00 6.80 8.49
CA LEU A 63 -3.19 6.72 7.04
C LEU A 63 -3.44 5.29 6.53
N THR A 64 -3.13 4.24 7.30
CA THR A 64 -3.56 2.87 6.96
C THR A 64 -5.08 2.67 6.99
N ASP A 65 -5.82 3.58 7.63
CA ASP A 65 -7.29 3.58 7.66
C ASP A 65 -7.90 4.58 6.66
N PHE A 66 -7.08 5.27 5.86
CA PHE A 66 -7.56 6.20 4.84
C PHE A 66 -8.31 5.47 3.72
N PRO A 67 -9.43 5.98 3.15
CA PRO A 67 -10.27 5.20 2.21
C PRO A 67 -9.59 4.79 0.90
N SER A 68 -8.54 5.50 0.48
CA SER A 68 -7.83 5.26 -0.78
C SER A 68 -6.76 4.20 -0.66
N GLY A 69 -6.79 3.20 -1.55
CA GLY A 69 -5.75 2.17 -1.60
C GLY A 69 -4.36 2.73 -1.90
N THR A 70 -4.26 3.76 -2.72
CA THR A 70 -3.00 4.46 -3.02
C THR A 70 -2.38 5.04 -1.74
N VAL A 71 -3.19 5.70 -0.92
CA VAL A 71 -2.74 6.25 0.37
C VAL A 71 -2.38 5.14 1.36
N LYS A 72 -3.24 4.12 1.50
CA LYS A 72 -2.94 2.97 2.38
C LYS A 72 -1.64 2.29 1.97
N GLY A 73 -1.43 2.06 0.67
CA GLY A 73 -0.22 1.42 0.14
C GLY A 73 1.05 2.14 0.58
N ILE A 74 1.09 3.46 0.44
CA ILE A 74 2.23 4.27 0.91
C ILE A 74 2.36 4.30 2.43
N ALA A 75 1.25 4.30 3.16
CA ALA A 75 1.28 4.20 4.62
C ALA A 75 1.94 2.90 5.08
N TYR A 76 1.55 1.75 4.51
CA TYR A 76 2.16 0.46 4.80
C TYR A 76 3.63 0.40 4.38
N GLU A 77 3.97 0.85 3.16
CA GLU A 77 5.37 0.91 2.73
C GLU A 77 6.24 1.75 3.66
N GLY A 78 5.73 2.91 4.09
CA GLY A 78 6.44 3.81 4.99
C GLY A 78 6.67 3.20 6.36
N LEU A 79 5.68 2.51 6.92
CA LEU A 79 5.82 1.81 8.20
C LEU A 79 6.84 0.68 8.14
N LEU A 80 6.81 -0.11 7.04
CA LEU A 80 7.76 -1.21 6.86
C LEU A 80 9.19 -0.70 6.65
N LYS A 81 9.40 0.35 5.86
CA LYS A 81 10.72 0.97 5.65
C LYS A 81 11.30 1.66 6.89
N LYS A 82 10.46 1.98 7.88
CA LYS A 82 10.88 2.53 9.18
C LYS A 82 11.04 1.45 10.25
N ASP A 83 11.04 0.18 9.88
CA ASP A 83 11.18 -0.96 10.80
C ASP A 83 10.14 -0.95 11.94
N TYR A 84 8.90 -0.55 11.65
CA TYR A 84 7.85 -0.45 12.66
C TYR A 84 7.70 -1.75 13.46
N LEU A 85 7.77 -1.67 14.79
CA LEU A 85 7.94 -2.83 15.66
C LEU A 85 6.84 -3.91 15.56
N LYS A 86 5.62 -3.54 15.14
CA LYS A 86 4.46 -4.46 15.07
C LYS A 86 4.14 -4.89 13.63
N GLN A 87 5.16 -5.26 12.84
CA GLN A 87 4.98 -5.66 11.44
C GLN A 87 4.00 -6.83 11.30
N TYR A 88 4.05 -7.83 12.19
CA TYR A 88 3.14 -8.97 12.15
C TYR A 88 1.65 -8.56 12.25
N ASP A 89 1.33 -7.61 13.13
CA ASP A 89 -0.02 -7.05 13.22
C ASP A 89 -0.40 -6.24 11.99
N LEU A 90 0.54 -5.50 11.38
CA LEU A 90 0.30 -4.81 10.12
C LEU A 90 -0.04 -5.79 8.99
N PHE A 91 0.65 -6.92 8.88
CA PHE A 91 0.35 -7.92 7.87
C PHE A 91 -1.02 -8.57 8.06
N LYS A 92 -1.42 -8.87 9.31
CA LYS A 92 -2.78 -9.35 9.57
C LYS A 92 -3.82 -8.27 9.23
N LYS A 93 -3.55 -7.00 9.55
CA LYS A 93 -4.42 -5.87 9.21
C LYS A 93 -4.62 -5.76 7.70
N VAL A 94 -3.55 -5.79 6.91
CA VAL A 94 -3.64 -5.67 5.45
C VAL A 94 -4.32 -6.88 4.81
N LEU A 95 -4.17 -8.09 5.37
CA LEU A 95 -4.86 -9.29 4.90
C LEU A 95 -6.37 -9.27 5.14
N ASN A 96 -6.81 -8.61 6.22
CA ASN A 96 -8.23 -8.42 6.52
C ASN A 96 -8.87 -7.31 5.67
N ASP A 97 -8.06 -6.46 5.03
CA ASP A 97 -8.54 -5.45 4.10
C ASP A 97 -8.77 -6.06 2.70
N THR A 98 -9.90 -6.72 2.55
CA THR A 98 -10.20 -7.54 1.35
C THR A 98 -10.85 -6.76 0.21
N LEU A 99 -11.16 -5.48 0.36
CA LEU A 99 -11.90 -4.69 -0.64
C LEU A 99 -11.19 -3.40 -1.04
N THR A 100 -9.93 -3.23 -0.63
CA THR A 100 -9.08 -2.13 -1.07
C THR A 100 -8.12 -2.58 -2.16
N PHE A 101 -8.06 -1.80 -3.24
CA PHE A 101 -7.19 -2.03 -4.38
C PHE A 101 -6.21 -0.88 -4.59
N VAL A 102 -5.00 -1.20 -5.04
CA VAL A 102 -3.92 -0.26 -5.32
C VAL A 102 -3.58 -0.35 -6.80
N HIS A 103 -3.60 0.79 -7.47
CA HIS A 103 -3.08 0.90 -8.82
C HIS A 103 -1.59 1.26 -8.76
N TYR A 104 -0.78 0.51 -9.50
CA TYR A 104 0.65 0.72 -9.54
C TYR A 104 1.17 0.68 -10.97
N GLN A 105 1.97 1.69 -11.32
CA GLN A 105 2.60 1.82 -12.63
C GLN A 105 4.12 1.71 -12.53
N SER A 106 4.71 0.88 -13.38
CA SER A 106 6.16 0.77 -13.52
C SER A 106 6.55 0.48 -14.96
N GLY A 107 7.41 1.32 -15.53
CA GLY A 107 7.71 1.30 -16.95
C GLY A 107 6.43 1.46 -17.77
N CYS A 108 6.23 0.57 -18.74
CA CYS A 108 5.02 0.53 -19.56
C CYS A 108 3.87 -0.31 -18.93
N PHE A 109 4.07 -0.89 -17.75
CA PHE A 109 3.09 -1.74 -17.10
C PHE A 109 2.29 -0.94 -16.07
N SER A 110 0.96 -1.02 -16.14
CA SER A 110 0.04 -0.54 -15.12
C SER A 110 -0.84 -1.70 -14.65
N ASN A 111 -0.85 -1.96 -13.35
CA ASN A 111 -1.53 -3.09 -12.76
C ASN A 111 -2.33 -2.66 -11.51
N GLY A 112 -3.52 -3.24 -11.37
CA GLY A 112 -4.31 -3.16 -10.13
C GLY A 112 -4.04 -4.39 -9.25
N PHE A 113 -3.73 -4.15 -7.99
CA PHE A 113 -3.49 -5.18 -6.98
C PHE A 113 -4.53 -5.05 -5.86
N MET A 114 -4.93 -6.16 -5.23
CA MET A 114 -5.47 -6.04 -3.87
C MET A 114 -4.36 -5.51 -2.96
N LEU A 115 -4.71 -4.68 -1.97
CA LEU A 115 -3.72 -4.05 -1.09
C LEU A 115 -2.80 -5.08 -0.41
N SER A 116 -3.33 -6.23 0.02
CA SER A 116 -2.54 -7.33 0.59
C SER A 116 -1.53 -7.92 -0.41
N ASP A 117 -1.93 -8.11 -1.68
CA ASP A 117 -1.03 -8.62 -2.72
C ASP A 117 0.10 -7.62 -3.02
N TYR A 118 -0.23 -6.32 -3.05
CA TYR A 118 0.75 -5.26 -3.22
C TYR A 118 1.80 -5.25 -2.10
N ILE A 119 1.37 -5.28 -0.84
CA ILE A 119 2.30 -5.21 0.30
C ILE A 119 3.09 -6.52 0.45
N ILE A 120 2.40 -7.66 0.56
CA ILE A 120 3.02 -8.94 0.94
C ILE A 120 3.78 -9.58 -0.23
N SER A 121 3.19 -9.60 -1.42
CA SER A 121 3.70 -10.37 -2.55
C SER A 121 4.50 -9.53 -3.53
N TYR A 122 4.33 -8.21 -3.55
CA TYR A 122 5.07 -7.33 -4.47
C TYR A 122 6.17 -6.52 -3.76
N LYS A 123 5.89 -5.91 -2.61
CA LYS A 123 6.87 -5.06 -1.89
C LYS A 123 7.80 -5.80 -0.96
N THR A 124 7.30 -6.78 -0.19
CA THR A 124 8.11 -7.54 0.78
C THR A 124 8.53 -8.91 0.28
N ILE A 125 7.68 -9.52 -0.56
CA ILE A 125 7.89 -10.83 -1.21
C ILE A 125 8.26 -11.91 -0.20
N ILE A 126 7.40 -12.05 0.82
CA ILE A 126 7.63 -12.96 1.95
C ILE A 126 7.85 -14.41 1.48
N GLU A 127 7.19 -14.81 0.39
CA GLU A 127 7.29 -16.18 -0.15
C GLU A 127 8.59 -16.41 -0.94
N ASN A 128 9.13 -15.41 -1.65
CA ASN A 128 10.21 -15.58 -2.62
C ASN A 128 11.13 -14.34 -2.69
N PRO A 129 11.82 -13.97 -1.61
CA PRO A 129 12.57 -12.70 -1.52
C PRO A 129 13.63 -12.51 -2.62
N GLU A 130 14.10 -13.59 -3.24
CA GLU A 130 15.07 -13.60 -4.35
C GLU A 130 14.51 -13.06 -5.69
N LEU A 131 13.18 -12.93 -5.83
CA LEU A 131 12.53 -12.54 -7.09
C LEU A 131 12.44 -11.02 -7.34
N ASN A 132 12.98 -10.18 -6.45
CA ASN A 132 13.03 -8.73 -6.64
C ASN A 132 14.41 -8.19 -6.34
N GLN A 133 14.80 -7.20 -7.12
CA GLN A 133 16.09 -6.55 -7.01
C GLN A 133 16.22 -5.74 -5.70
N ASN A 134 15.12 -5.32 -5.08
CA ASN A 134 15.13 -4.56 -3.81
C ASN A 134 13.82 -4.75 -2.98
N PRO A 135 13.59 -5.92 -2.36
CA PRO A 135 12.46 -6.10 -1.44
C PRO A 135 12.62 -5.22 -0.19
N ILE A 136 11.51 -4.79 0.40
CA ILE A 136 11.53 -4.17 1.73
C ILE A 136 11.90 -5.26 2.74
N ASN A 137 12.96 -5.04 3.51
CA ASN A 137 13.34 -5.95 4.58
C ASN A 137 12.26 -5.98 5.67
N ILE A 138 11.96 -7.17 6.18
CA ILE A 138 10.90 -7.36 7.18
C ILE A 138 11.44 -8.06 8.41
N ASN A 139 11.02 -7.59 9.57
CA ASN A 139 11.38 -8.15 10.87
C ASN A 139 10.28 -9.09 11.37
N LEU A 140 10.12 -10.22 10.68
CA LEU A 140 9.24 -11.32 11.10
C LEU A 140 10.06 -12.57 11.40
N THR A 141 9.67 -13.30 12.44
CA THR A 141 10.16 -14.66 12.70
C THR A 141 9.68 -15.62 11.61
N ASP A 142 10.35 -16.76 11.47
CA ASP A 142 9.94 -17.78 10.49
C ASP A 142 8.54 -18.33 10.76
N SER A 143 8.13 -18.40 12.03
CA SER A 143 6.77 -18.81 12.40
C SER A 143 5.73 -17.80 11.92
N GLU A 144 5.98 -16.50 12.15
CA GLU A 144 5.10 -15.42 11.69
C GLU A 144 5.03 -15.39 10.16
N LYS A 145 6.16 -15.53 9.46
CA LYS A 145 6.19 -15.61 7.99
C LYS A 145 5.31 -16.77 7.49
N LYS A 146 5.46 -17.97 8.05
CA LYS A 146 4.65 -19.15 7.68
C LYS A 146 3.16 -18.91 7.90
N GLU A 147 2.80 -18.23 8.99
CA GLU A 147 1.40 -17.91 9.27
C GLU A 147 0.84 -16.88 8.30
N ILE A 148 1.56 -15.78 8.02
CA ILE A 148 1.16 -14.77 7.04
C ILE A 148 0.96 -15.41 5.66
N ILE A 149 1.88 -16.29 5.25
CA ILE A 149 1.76 -17.05 4.00
C ILE A 149 0.49 -17.92 3.99
N LYS A 150 0.21 -18.64 5.09
CA LYS A 150 -1.00 -19.48 5.22
C LYS A 150 -2.27 -18.64 5.12
N LEU A 151 -2.33 -17.50 5.81
CA LEU A 151 -3.47 -16.58 5.75
C LEU A 151 -3.65 -15.99 4.35
N MET A 152 -2.55 -15.63 3.69
CA MET A 152 -2.55 -15.10 2.33
C MET A 152 -3.12 -16.11 1.32
N LYS A 153 -2.70 -17.39 1.40
CA LYS A 153 -3.24 -18.47 0.57
C LYS A 153 -4.74 -18.66 0.78
N LYS A 154 -5.20 -18.70 2.03
CA LYS A 154 -6.63 -18.79 2.36
C LYS A 154 -7.43 -17.61 1.81
N ARG A 155 -6.87 -16.39 1.83
CA ARG A 155 -7.51 -15.22 1.22
C ARG A 155 -7.53 -15.30 -0.32
N LYS A 156 -6.48 -15.82 -0.96
CA LYS A 156 -6.43 -16.04 -2.42
C LYS A 156 -7.54 -16.95 -2.93
N GLU A 157 -7.95 -17.95 -2.16
CA GLU A 157 -9.09 -18.82 -2.50
C GLU A 157 -10.39 -18.04 -2.74
N LYS A 158 -10.52 -16.83 -2.18
CA LYS A 158 -11.69 -15.95 -2.32
C LYS A 158 -11.43 -14.71 -3.18
N GLU A 159 -10.30 -14.62 -3.87
CA GLU A 159 -9.90 -13.43 -4.62
C GLU A 159 -10.92 -13.03 -5.70
N GLY A 160 -11.50 -14.01 -6.41
CA GLY A 160 -12.54 -13.77 -7.41
C GLY A 160 -13.77 -13.05 -6.82
N PHE A 161 -14.27 -13.55 -5.68
CA PHE A 161 -15.38 -12.94 -4.95
C PHE A 161 -15.07 -11.49 -4.55
N TYR A 162 -13.87 -11.22 -4.02
CA TYR A 162 -13.50 -9.86 -3.60
C TYR A 162 -13.37 -8.89 -4.77
N LYS A 163 -12.86 -9.35 -5.92
CA LYS A 163 -12.81 -8.55 -7.15
C LYS A 163 -14.21 -8.17 -7.62
N GLU A 164 -15.14 -9.13 -7.62
CA GLU A 164 -16.54 -8.87 -7.98
C GLU A 164 -17.20 -7.85 -7.04
N GLU A 165 -17.03 -8.02 -5.73
CA GLU A 165 -17.57 -7.09 -4.72
C GLU A 165 -16.98 -5.68 -4.85
N TYR A 166 -15.69 -5.56 -5.15
CA TYR A 166 -15.06 -4.26 -5.41
C TYR A 166 -15.64 -3.58 -6.65
N LEU A 167 -15.80 -4.31 -7.75
CA LEU A 167 -16.38 -3.75 -8.99
C LEU A 167 -17.82 -3.25 -8.80
N LYS A 168 -18.60 -3.87 -7.91
CA LYS A 168 -19.95 -3.39 -7.56
C LYS A 168 -19.93 -2.02 -6.89
N ARG A 169 -18.86 -1.66 -6.17
CA ARG A 169 -18.70 -0.37 -5.49
C ARG A 169 -18.29 0.78 -6.42
N LEU A 170 -17.82 0.46 -7.62
CA LEU A 170 -17.43 1.44 -8.63
C LEU A 170 -18.59 1.88 -9.53
N LYS A 171 -19.75 1.21 -9.43
CA LYS A 171 -20.98 1.50 -10.16
C LYS A 171 -21.92 2.35 -9.31
#